data_AF-A0A131ZUS8-F1
#
_entry.id   AF-A0A131ZUS8-F1
#
_cell.length_a   1.000
_cell.length_b   1.000
_cell.length_c   1.000
_cell.angle_alpha   90.00
_cell.angle_beta   90.00
_cell.angle_gamma   90.00
#
_symmetry.space_group_name_H-M   'P 1'
#
loop_
_entity.id
_entity.type
_entity.pdbx_description
1 polymer ?
#
loop_
_entity_poly.entity_id
_entity_poly.type
_entity_poly.pdbx_seq_one_letter_code
_entity_poly.pdbx_strand_id
1 'polypeptide(L)'
;MSKEQPIKGAAWVAVTAIIVGLIFVIAGAIITGIAYTEITPPNYDDYYNRYIGSSVPRLIGPFVLVFGAVIIFGSIVIMVLMNMRYQYKEVPNHG
;
A
#
# COMPACT_ATOMS: atom_id res chain seq x y z
N MET A 1 7.15 -11.42 -33.29
CA MET A 1 6.92 -11.54 -31.82
C MET A 1 6.22 -10.26 -31.37
N SER A 2 4.96 -10.37 -30.96
CA SER A 2 4.06 -9.22 -30.70
C SER A 2 4.56 -8.36 -29.53
N LYS A 3 4.82 -7.07 -29.80
CA LYS A 3 5.27 -6.08 -28.79
C LYS A 3 4.17 -5.70 -27.78
N GLU A 4 2.93 -6.15 -27.96
CA GLU A 4 1.79 -5.84 -27.07
C GLU A 4 1.71 -6.72 -25.81
N GLN A 5 2.25 -7.95 -25.88
CA GLN A 5 2.18 -8.92 -24.79
C GLN A 5 2.72 -8.43 -23.42
N PRO A 6 3.87 -7.72 -23.33
CA PRO A 6 4.45 -7.35 -22.03
C PRO A 6 3.61 -6.33 -21.24
N ILE A 7 2.86 -5.45 -21.90
CA ILE A 7 2.05 -4.43 -21.19
C ILE A 7 0.82 -5.06 -20.56
N LYS A 8 0.15 -5.97 -21.28
CA LYS A 8 -1.06 -6.64 -20.79
C LYS A 8 -0.75 -7.44 -19.51
N GLY A 9 0.36 -8.18 -19.49
CA GLY A 9 0.81 -8.90 -18.29
C GLY A 9 1.15 -7.96 -17.13
N ALA A 10 1.88 -6.87 -17.39
CA ALA A 10 2.23 -5.90 -16.36
C ALA A 10 1.00 -5.17 -15.78
N ALA A 11 0.01 -4.86 -16.61
CA ALA A 11 -1.24 -4.25 -16.18
C ALA A 11 -1.99 -5.18 -15.20
N TRP A 12 -2.08 -6.48 -15.52
CA TRP A 12 -2.71 -7.46 -14.62
C TRP A 12 -1.99 -7.56 -13.28
N VAL A 13 -0.66 -7.60 -13.27
CA VAL A 13 0.15 -7.64 -12.03
C VAL A 13 -0.05 -6.37 -11.20
N ALA A 14 -0.12 -5.20 -11.84
CA ALA A 14 -0.34 -3.95 -11.12
C ALA A 14 -1.76 -3.87 -10.54
N VAL A 15 -2.78 -4.35 -11.26
CA VAL A 15 -4.16 -4.43 -10.74
C VAL A 15 -4.25 -5.38 -9.54
N THR A 16 -3.64 -6.57 -9.62
CA THR A 16 -3.65 -7.50 -8.47
C THR A 16 -2.88 -6.94 -7.28
N ALA A 17 -1.75 -6.27 -7.51
CA ALA A 17 -1.00 -5.60 -6.46
C ALA A 17 -1.82 -4.47 -5.79
N ILE A 18 -2.59 -3.69 -6.55
CA ILE A 18 -3.50 -2.67 -5.99
C ILE A 18 -4.58 -3.33 -5.11
N ILE A 19 -5.20 -4.42 -5.57
CA ILE A 19 -6.20 -5.16 -4.78
C ILE A 19 -5.59 -5.66 -3.47
N VAL A 20 -4.39 -6.25 -3.53
CA VAL A 20 -3.66 -6.68 -2.34
C VAL A 20 -3.39 -5.48 -1.42
N GLY A 21 -2.87 -4.37 -1.96
CA GLY A 21 -2.62 -3.16 -1.19
C GLY A 21 -3.88 -2.62 -0.49
N LEU A 22 -5.05 -2.67 -1.15
CA LEU A 22 -6.33 -2.28 -0.54
C LEU A 22 -6.71 -3.19 0.62
N ILE A 23 -6.50 -4.51 0.51
CA ILE A 23 -6.72 -5.46 1.61
C ILE A 23 -5.84 -5.09 2.81
N PHE A 24 -4.56 -4.77 2.57
CA PHE A 24 -3.64 -4.32 3.62
C PHE A 24 -4.10 -3.00 4.26
N VAL A 25 -4.56 -2.02 3.48
CA VAL A 25 -5.09 -0.76 4.03
C VAL A 25 -6.30 -1.01 4.92
N ILE A 26 -7.26 -1.81 4.46
CA ILE A 26 -8.47 -2.14 5.24
C ILE A 26 -8.10 -2.88 6.53
N ALA A 27 -7.24 -3.90 6.44
CA ALA A 27 -6.78 -4.65 7.60
C ALA A 27 -6.04 -3.75 8.60
N GLY A 28 -5.12 -2.91 8.12
CA GLY A 28 -4.39 -1.95 8.95
C GLY A 28 -5.30 -0.94 9.64
N ALA A 29 -6.34 -0.45 8.94
CA ALA A 29 -7.34 0.44 9.52
C ALA A 29 -8.17 -0.24 10.61
N ILE A 30 -8.60 -1.49 10.42
CA ILE A 30 -9.33 -2.27 11.43
C ILE A 30 -8.46 -2.52 12.66
N ILE A 31 -7.21 -3.00 12.48
CA ILE A 31 -6.28 -3.26 13.57
C ILE A 31 -6.00 -1.98 14.35
N THR A 32 -5.80 -0.85 13.64
CA THR A 32 -5.63 0.46 14.28
C THR A 32 -6.88 0.82 15.08
N GLY A 33 -8.08 0.70 14.50
CA GLY A 33 -9.32 0.95 15.21
C GLY A 33 -9.39 0.19 16.54
N ILE A 34 -9.29 -1.15 16.48
CA ILE A 34 -9.32 -2.02 17.66
C ILE A 34 -8.24 -1.64 18.68
N ALA A 35 -7.00 -1.45 18.23
CA ALA A 35 -5.88 -1.20 19.13
C ALA A 35 -5.97 0.14 19.88
N TYR A 36 -6.66 1.13 19.31
CA TYR A 36 -6.86 2.45 19.91
C TYR A 36 -8.21 2.60 20.61
N THR A 37 -9.24 1.81 20.27
CA THR A 37 -10.58 1.88 20.90
C THR A 37 -10.86 0.79 21.93
N GLU A 38 -10.32 -0.42 21.77
CA GLU A 38 -10.68 -1.59 22.61
C GLU A 38 -9.57 -2.00 23.59
N ILE A 39 -8.30 -1.85 23.20
CA ILE A 39 -7.15 -2.11 24.10
C ILE A 39 -6.94 -0.94 25.09
N THR A 40 -7.76 0.10 25.00
CA THR A 40 -7.70 1.32 25.79
C THR A 40 -8.95 1.42 26.68
N PRO A 41 -8.97 0.83 27.89
CA PRO A 41 -10.08 1.08 28.81
C PRO A 41 -10.12 2.58 29.18
N PRO A 42 -11.31 3.19 29.29
CA PRO A 42 -11.49 4.63 29.54
C PRO A 42 -11.06 5.10 30.94
N ASN A 43 -10.57 4.18 31.78
CA ASN A 43 -10.17 4.45 33.16
C ASN A 43 -8.64 4.33 33.27
N TYR A 44 -7.96 5.46 33.12
CA TYR A 44 -6.50 5.54 33.19
C TYR A 44 -6.04 5.65 34.65
N ASP A 45 -5.22 4.70 35.08
CA ASP A 45 -4.22 4.94 36.12
C ASP A 45 -3.14 5.88 35.58
N ASP A 46 -2.62 6.78 36.42
CA ASP A 46 -1.68 7.86 36.10
C ASP A 46 -0.39 7.43 35.34
N TYR A 47 -0.10 6.13 35.30
CA TYR A 47 1.08 5.55 34.64
C TYR A 47 0.86 5.09 33.20
N TYR A 48 -0.37 5.09 32.71
CA TYR A 48 -0.70 4.56 31.39
C TYR A 48 -0.03 5.36 30.26
N ASN A 49 0.13 6.67 30.41
CA ASN A 49 0.86 7.52 29.45
C ASN A 49 2.31 7.06 29.20
N ARG A 50 2.90 6.30 30.13
CA ARG A 50 4.26 5.76 29.98
C ARG A 50 4.35 4.60 28.98
N TYR A 51 3.26 3.88 28.74
CA TYR A 51 3.24 2.67 27.90
C TYR A 51 2.50 2.83 26.56
N ILE A 52 1.89 3.99 26.31
CA ILE A 52 1.20 4.30 25.04
C ILE A 52 2.10 4.07 23.83
N GLY A 53 3.39 4.44 23.91
CA GLY A 53 4.35 4.27 22.81
C GLY A 53 5.06 2.90 22.76
N SER A 54 4.90 2.05 23.79
CA SER A 54 5.64 0.78 23.93
C SER A 54 4.82 -0.45 23.53
N SER A 55 3.54 -0.27 23.17
CA SER A 55 2.67 -1.39 22.82
C SER A 55 2.82 -1.72 21.33
N VAL A 56 3.63 -2.76 21.06
CA VAL A 56 3.81 -3.36 19.72
C VAL A 56 2.47 -3.53 18.96
N PRO A 57 1.35 -3.95 19.60
CA PRO A 57 0.06 -4.05 18.91
C PRO A 57 -0.47 -2.74 18.29
N ARG A 58 -0.19 -1.58 18.90
CA ARG A 58 -0.63 -0.26 18.38
C ARG A 58 0.19 0.24 17.21
N LEU A 59 1.37 -0.34 17.01
CA LEU A 59 2.25 0.01 15.89
C LEU A 59 1.93 -0.83 14.65
N ILE A 60 1.48 -2.09 14.83
CA ILE A 60 1.19 -3.00 13.72
C ILE A 60 0.12 -2.42 12.79
N GLY A 61 -0.98 -1.89 13.32
CA GLY A 61 -2.05 -1.32 12.50
C GLY A 61 -1.57 -0.21 11.55
N PRO A 62 -0.93 0.86 12.07
CA PRO A 62 -0.35 1.91 11.24
C PRO A 62 0.71 1.40 10.24
N PHE A 63 1.56 0.45 10.62
CA PHE A 63 2.54 -0.12 9.70
C PHE A 63 1.90 -0.88 8.54
N VAL A 64 0.90 -1.71 8.82
CA VAL A 64 0.15 -2.47 7.81
C VAL A 64 -0.60 -1.50 6.86
N LEU A 65 -1.12 -0.40 7.40
CA LEU A 65 -1.80 0.64 6.63
C LEU A 65 -0.83 1.36 5.67
N VAL A 66 0.30 1.84 6.19
CA VAL A 66 1.34 2.50 5.38
C VAL A 66 1.90 1.53 4.33
N PHE A 67 2.13 0.27 4.69
CA PHE A 67 2.59 -0.75 3.77
C PHE A 67 1.60 -0.99 2.62
N GLY A 68 0.31 -1.10 2.93
CA GLY A 68 -0.74 -1.19 1.91
C GLY A 68 -0.77 0.02 0.99
N ALA A 69 -0.64 1.23 1.54
CA ALA A 69 -0.58 2.46 0.74
C ALA A 69 0.64 2.48 -0.20
N VAL A 70 1.83 2.08 0.29
CA VAL A 70 3.05 1.99 -0.53
C VAL A 70 2.86 1.01 -1.69
N ILE A 71 2.20 -0.13 -1.48
CA ILE A 71 1.91 -1.08 -2.56
C ILE A 71 1.01 -0.44 -3.62
N ILE A 72 -0.05 0.27 -3.21
CA ILE A 72 -0.98 0.93 -4.15
C ILE A 72 -0.25 2.01 -4.95
N PHE A 73 0.39 2.96 -4.28
CA PHE A 73 1.07 4.07 -4.95
C PHE A 73 2.25 3.58 -5.79
N GLY A 74 3.04 2.63 -5.29
CA GLY A 74 4.13 2.01 -6.03
C GLY A 74 3.65 1.32 -7.32
N SER A 75 2.53 0.59 -7.24
CA SER A 75 1.94 -0.08 -8.41
C SER A 75 1.48 0.92 -9.48
N ILE A 76 0.87 2.04 -9.07
CA ILE A 76 0.45 3.11 -9.98
C ILE A 76 1.65 3.75 -10.65
N VAL A 77 2.68 4.12 -9.87
CA VAL A 77 3.90 4.76 -10.40
C VAL A 77 4.59 3.86 -11.41
N ILE A 78 4.75 2.57 -11.11
CA ILE A 78 5.36 1.60 -12.03
C ILE A 78 4.54 1.49 -13.31
N MET A 79 3.21 1.42 -13.23
CA MET A 79 2.34 1.35 -14.41
C MET A 79 2.50 2.58 -15.32
N VAL A 80 2.55 3.78 -14.72
CA VAL A 80 2.76 5.03 -15.46
C VAL A 80 4.12 5.04 -16.16
N LEU A 81 5.19 4.66 -15.44
CA LEU A 81 6.55 4.58 -16.02
C LEU A 81 6.63 3.57 -17.17
N MET A 82 5.98 2.42 -17.03
CA MET A 82 5.93 1.40 -18.09
C MET A 82 5.17 1.90 -19.32
N ASN A 83 4.07 2.62 -19.13
CA ASN A 83 3.32 3.22 -20.22
C ASN A 83 4.15 4.29 -20.95
N MET A 84 4.79 5.21 -20.21
CA MET A 84 5.67 6.24 -20.81
C MET A 84 6.82 5.62 -21.61
N ARG A 85 7.47 4.58 -21.06
CA ARG A 85 8.54 3.85 -21.75
C ARG A 85 8.04 3.18 -23.03
N TYR A 86 6.80 2.69 -23.03
CA TYR A 86 6.21 2.08 -24.21
C TYR A 86 5.98 3.12 -25.32
N GLN A 87 5.33 4.23 -24.98
CA GLN A 87 5.08 5.34 -25.92
C GLN A 87 6.38 5.85 -26.56
N TYR A 88 7.45 5.99 -25.77
CA TYR A 88 8.77 6.41 -26.29
C TYR A 88 9.36 5.45 -27.34
N LYS A 89 9.11 4.14 -27.22
CA LYS A 89 9.60 3.14 -28.19
C LYS A 89 8.80 3.10 -29.49
N GLU A 90 7.59 3.66 -29.50
CA GLU A 90 6.72 3.67 -30.67
C GLU A 90 6.87 4.95 -31.50
N VAL A 91 7.44 6.02 -30.95
CA VAL A 91 7.76 7.22 -31.74
C VAL A 91 8.78 6.83 -32.82
N PRO A 92 8.44 6.94 -34.12
CA PRO A 92 9.39 6.64 -35.19
C PRO A 92 10.56 7.63 -35.09
N ASN A 93 11.78 7.10 -35.05
CA ASN A 93 12.98 7.92 -35.22
C ASN A 93 12.91 8.52 -36.63
N HIS A 94 12.50 9.78 -36.74
CA HIS A 94 12.68 10.59 -37.93
C HIS A 94 14.14 11.01 -38.00
N GLY A 95 15.00 10.08 -38.42
CA GLY A 95 16.37 10.33 -38.87
C GLY A 95 16.43 10.22 -40.39
#